data_AF-A0A947WH08-F1
#
_entry.id   AF-A0A947WH08-F1
#
_cell.length_a   1.000
_cell.length_b   1.000
_cell.length_c   1.000
_cell.angle_alpha   90.00
_cell.angle_beta   90.00
_cell.angle_gamma   90.00
#
_symmetry.space_group_name_H-M   'P 1'
#
loop_
_entity.id
_entity.type
_entity.pdbx_description
1 polymer ?
#
loop_
_entity_poly.entity_id
_entity_poly.type
_entity_poly.pdbx_seq_one_letter_code
_entity_poly.pdbx_strand_id
1 'polypeptide(L)'
;MKRSFIALIMTAVVLSSTAHAAITDAEDSAIHLFGKLESNLWESAAAVFFHIADLAREDAKIALNDYREDIDTIDRVLIKLQALQLTDTERQGLLVIADSFRNIQILGDELINADISAELSAPVNNSKMHNYWMAIESLDNLIDEEILLLAGDH
;
A
#
# COMPACT_ATOMS: atom_id res chain seq x y z
N MET A 1 8.40 -56.95 -0.25
CA MET A 1 8.56 -55.53 -0.66
C MET A 1 8.71 -54.66 0.58
N LYS A 2 9.94 -54.39 1.04
CA LYS A 2 10.22 -53.38 2.08
C LYS A 2 10.79 -52.15 1.36
N ARG A 3 9.94 -51.34 0.73
CA ARG A 3 10.35 -49.99 0.31
C ARG A 3 10.39 -49.15 1.59
N SER A 4 11.59 -48.76 1.98
CA SER A 4 11.97 -48.26 3.29
C SER A 4 11.12 -47.10 3.78
N PHE A 5 10.52 -47.27 4.96
CA PHE A 5 9.90 -46.20 5.77
C PHE A 5 10.82 -44.97 5.93
N ILE A 6 12.13 -45.18 5.93
CA ILE A 6 13.16 -44.14 5.98
C ILE A 6 13.12 -43.23 4.75
N ALA A 7 12.87 -43.77 3.54
CA ALA A 7 12.75 -42.96 2.33
C ALA A 7 11.49 -42.07 2.39
N LEU A 8 10.41 -42.55 3.01
CA LEU A 8 9.19 -41.77 3.21
C LEU A 8 9.41 -40.60 4.20
N ILE A 9 10.10 -40.86 5.31
CA ILE A 9 10.41 -39.83 6.32
C ILE A 9 11.37 -38.78 5.74
N MET A 10 12.42 -39.19 5.04
CA MET A 10 13.37 -38.26 4.41
C MET A 10 12.69 -37.37 3.36
N THR A 11 11.75 -37.91 2.59
CA THR A 11 10.99 -37.13 1.62
C THR A 11 10.07 -36.12 2.31
N ALA A 12 9.44 -36.51 3.43
CA ALA A 12 8.58 -35.61 4.20
C ALA A 12 9.36 -34.46 4.86
N VAL A 13 10.56 -34.73 5.40
CA VAL A 13 11.43 -33.70 6.00
C VAL A 13 11.99 -32.75 4.94
N VAL A 14 12.37 -33.25 3.77
CA VAL A 14 12.83 -32.40 2.66
C VAL A 14 11.67 -31.54 2.14
N LEU A 15 10.49 -32.13 1.91
CA LEU A 15 9.29 -31.40 1.50
C LEU A 15 8.88 -30.34 2.52
N SER A 16 8.98 -30.62 3.83
CA SER A 16 8.65 -29.63 4.86
C SER A 16 9.67 -28.48 4.90
N SER A 17 10.96 -28.76 4.70
CA SER A 17 12.00 -27.72 4.67
C SER A 17 11.88 -26.80 3.46
N THR A 18 11.57 -27.34 2.28
CA THR A 18 11.37 -26.54 1.06
C THR A 18 10.04 -25.80 1.07
N ALA A 19 9.00 -26.37 1.69
CA ALA A 19 7.73 -25.68 1.88
C ALA A 19 7.88 -24.50 2.85
N HIS A 20 8.61 -24.68 3.95
CA HIS A 20 8.87 -23.60 4.90
C HIS A 20 9.69 -22.46 4.28
N ALA A 21 10.77 -22.77 3.55
CA ALA A 21 11.56 -21.75 2.85
C ALA A 21 10.73 -20.98 1.80
N ALA A 22 9.85 -21.66 1.06
CA ALA A 22 8.98 -21.01 0.08
C ALA A 22 7.88 -20.14 0.72
N ILE A 23 7.45 -20.47 1.95
CA ILE A 23 6.51 -19.66 2.74
C ILE A 23 7.21 -18.39 3.23
N THR A 24 8.40 -18.52 3.83
CA THR A 24 9.18 -17.37 4.31
C THR A 24 9.58 -16.42 3.19
N ASP A 25 9.99 -16.93 2.02
CA ASP A 25 10.29 -16.09 0.85
C ASP A 25 9.06 -15.29 0.36
N ALA A 26 7.85 -15.85 0.50
CA ALA A 26 6.61 -15.20 0.13
C ALA A 26 6.18 -14.14 1.16
N GLU A 27 6.37 -14.42 2.44
CA GLU A 27 6.13 -13.49 3.56
C GLU A 27 7.07 -12.28 3.49
N ASP A 28 8.37 -12.50 3.30
CA ASP A 28 9.37 -11.43 3.10
C ASP A 28 9.02 -10.57 1.88
N SER A 29 8.54 -11.20 0.81
CA SER A 29 8.06 -10.48 -0.38
C SER A 29 6.79 -9.67 -0.11
N ALA A 30 5.88 -10.16 0.74
CA ALA A 30 4.66 -9.44 1.10
C ALA A 30 4.98 -8.22 1.96
N ILE A 31 5.80 -8.38 3.01
CA ILE A 31 6.24 -7.29 3.89
C ILE A 31 6.94 -6.20 3.07
N HIS A 32 7.83 -6.58 2.15
CA HIS A 32 8.50 -5.59 1.29
C HIS A 32 7.51 -4.82 0.40
N LEU A 33 6.46 -5.48 -0.11
CA LEU A 33 5.43 -4.83 -0.91
C LEU A 33 4.54 -3.91 -0.08
N PHE A 34 4.19 -4.27 1.16
CA PHE A 34 3.48 -3.39 2.07
C PHE A 34 4.32 -2.17 2.46
N GLY A 35 5.61 -2.32 2.76
CA GLY A 35 6.49 -1.16 2.99
C GLY A 35 6.62 -0.26 1.77
N LYS A 36 6.57 -0.83 0.55
CA LYS A 36 6.53 -0.02 -0.68
C LYS A 36 5.20 0.73 -0.82
N LEU A 37 4.09 0.10 -0.44
CA LEU A 37 2.77 0.72 -0.44
C LEU A 37 2.73 1.94 0.49
N GLU A 38 3.22 1.78 1.71
CA GLU A 38 3.34 2.84 2.73
C GLU A 38 4.20 4.01 2.22
N SER A 39 5.39 3.73 1.69
CA SER A 39 6.29 4.76 1.15
C SER A 39 5.62 5.58 0.05
N ASN A 40 4.97 4.92 -0.91
CA ASN A 40 4.32 5.61 -2.03
C ASN A 40 3.05 6.36 -1.59
N LEU A 41 2.37 5.89 -0.54
CA LEU A 41 1.26 6.61 0.08
C LEU A 41 1.72 7.99 0.58
N TRP A 42 2.82 8.03 1.34
CA TRP A 42 3.38 9.27 1.86
C TRP A 42 3.97 10.17 0.77
N GLU A 43 4.64 9.60 -0.23
CA GLU A 43 5.13 10.35 -1.41
C GLU A 43 3.97 11.01 -2.17
N SER A 44 2.89 10.26 -2.42
CA SER A 44 1.70 10.79 -3.09
C SER A 44 1.03 11.92 -2.29
N ALA A 45 0.96 11.78 -0.96
CA ALA A 45 0.41 12.80 -0.09
C ALA A 45 1.26 14.08 -0.12
N ALA A 46 2.59 13.95 -0.06
CA ALA A 46 3.51 15.07 -0.18
C ALA A 46 3.33 15.80 -1.51
N ALA A 47 3.16 15.06 -2.62
CA ALA A 47 2.90 15.63 -3.94
C ALA A 47 1.60 16.47 -3.97
N VAL A 48 0.51 15.99 -3.35
CA VAL A 48 -0.72 16.78 -3.18
C VAL A 48 -0.47 18.05 -2.37
N PHE A 49 0.26 17.96 -1.25
CA PHE A 49 0.57 19.14 -0.43
C PHE A 49 1.43 20.16 -1.18
N PHE A 50 2.44 19.72 -1.92
CA PHE A 50 3.27 20.62 -2.73
C PHE A 50 2.49 21.27 -3.85
N HIS A 51 1.62 20.51 -4.53
CA HIS A 51 0.74 21.05 -5.55
C HIS A 51 -0.10 22.22 -5.02
N ILE A 52 -0.62 22.10 -3.79
CA ILE A 52 -1.49 23.09 -3.16
C ILE A 52 -0.71 24.25 -2.55
N ALA A 53 0.49 23.99 -2.01
CA ALA A 53 1.28 25.00 -1.32
C ALA A 53 2.02 25.95 -2.28
N ASP A 54 2.32 25.51 -3.50
CA ASP A 54 3.19 26.25 -4.40
C ASP A 54 2.44 27.22 -5.32
N LEU A 55 2.77 28.51 -5.18
CA LEU A 55 2.22 29.59 -6.00
C LEU A 55 2.87 29.65 -7.39
N ALA A 56 4.00 28.95 -7.60
CA ALA A 56 4.67 28.85 -8.88
C ALA A 56 4.08 27.70 -9.72
N ARG A 57 3.30 28.05 -10.76
CA ARG A 57 2.58 27.10 -11.63
C ARG A 57 3.44 26.05 -12.35
N GLU A 58 4.76 26.20 -12.41
CA GLU A 58 5.65 25.20 -13.01
C GLU A 58 5.91 24.04 -12.04
N ASP A 59 6.17 24.33 -10.77
CA ASP A 59 6.41 23.32 -9.73
C ASP A 59 5.12 22.55 -9.37
N ALA A 60 3.96 23.22 -9.45
CA ALA A 60 2.66 22.56 -9.30
C ALA A 60 2.38 21.48 -10.36
N LYS A 61 2.93 21.62 -11.59
CA LYS A 61 2.81 20.59 -12.64
C LYS A 61 3.68 19.38 -12.37
N ILE A 62 4.87 19.61 -11.80
CA ILE A 62 5.78 18.54 -11.40
C ILE A 62 5.11 17.73 -10.29
N ALA A 63 4.63 18.40 -9.25
CA ALA A 63 3.91 17.76 -8.15
C ALA A 63 2.66 16.97 -8.61
N LEU A 64 1.91 17.47 -9.60
CA LEU A 64 0.76 16.72 -10.15
C LEU A 64 1.18 15.46 -10.90
N ASN A 65 2.31 15.49 -11.61
CA ASN A 65 2.83 14.31 -12.28
C ASN A 65 3.34 13.29 -11.27
N ASP A 66 4.12 13.74 -10.28
CA ASP A 66 4.65 12.88 -9.21
C ASP A 66 3.49 12.17 -8.49
N TYR A 67 2.44 12.91 -8.11
CA TYR A 67 1.23 12.33 -7.53
C TYR A 67 0.65 11.19 -8.38
N ARG A 68 0.50 11.39 -9.68
CA ARG A 68 -0.05 10.37 -10.58
C ARG A 68 0.86 9.15 -10.71
N GLU A 69 2.17 9.36 -10.76
CA GLU A 69 3.16 8.28 -10.83
C GLU A 69 3.15 7.42 -9.54
N ASP A 70 2.96 8.05 -8.38
CA ASP A 70 2.84 7.38 -7.09
C ASP A 70 1.54 6.57 -7.00
N ILE A 71 0.40 7.15 -7.41
CA ILE A 71 -0.89 6.42 -7.49
C ILE A 71 -0.77 5.19 -8.40
N ASP A 72 -0.19 5.35 -9.59
CA ASP A 72 0.06 4.25 -10.52
C ASP A 72 0.99 3.17 -9.90
N THR A 73 1.96 3.59 -9.08
CA THR A 73 2.85 2.66 -8.38
C THR A 73 2.12 1.89 -7.30
N ILE A 74 1.27 2.56 -6.52
CA ILE A 74 0.42 1.94 -5.50
C ILE A 74 -0.49 0.90 -6.14
N ASP A 75 -1.19 1.23 -7.23
CA ASP A 75 -2.06 0.28 -7.94
C ASP A 75 -1.29 -0.97 -8.40
N ARG A 76 -0.08 -0.79 -8.94
CA ARG A 76 0.80 -1.91 -9.32
C ARG A 76 1.22 -2.76 -8.11
N VAL A 77 1.46 -2.15 -6.96
CA VAL A 77 1.81 -2.86 -5.72
C VAL A 77 0.62 -3.65 -5.19
N LEU A 78 -0.57 -3.05 -5.17
CA LEU A 78 -1.82 -3.73 -4.78
C LEU A 78 -2.09 -4.94 -5.67
N ILE A 79 -1.92 -4.82 -6.99
CA ILE A 79 -2.05 -5.97 -7.93
C ILE A 79 -1.05 -7.08 -7.60
N LYS A 80 0.19 -6.73 -7.26
CA LYS A 80 1.21 -7.72 -6.88
C LYS A 80 0.86 -8.42 -5.58
N LEU A 81 0.41 -7.69 -4.57
CA LEU A 81 -0.06 -8.25 -3.30
C LEU A 81 -1.24 -9.21 -3.51
N GLN A 82 -2.20 -8.85 -4.37
CA GLN A 82 -3.35 -9.71 -4.72
C GLN A 82 -2.95 -10.99 -5.46
N ALA A 83 -1.81 -11.00 -6.14
CA ALA A 83 -1.29 -12.17 -6.84
C ALA A 83 -0.55 -13.15 -5.91
N LEU A 84 -0.26 -12.76 -4.67
CA LEU A 84 0.34 -13.64 -3.67
C LEU A 84 -0.71 -14.64 -3.13
N GLN A 85 -0.24 -15.79 -2.63
CA GLN A 85 -1.10 -16.78 -1.97
C GLN A 85 -1.42 -16.38 -0.54
N LEU A 86 -2.13 -15.26 -0.38
CA LEU A 86 -2.54 -14.73 0.92
C LEU A 86 -3.62 -15.60 1.57
N THR A 87 -3.59 -15.66 2.90
CA THR A 87 -4.65 -16.24 3.72
C THR A 87 -5.96 -15.46 3.55
N ASP A 88 -7.10 -16.04 3.97
CA ASP A 88 -8.39 -15.35 3.85
C ASP A 88 -8.42 -14.05 4.68
N THR A 89 -7.73 -14.04 5.83
CA THR A 89 -7.60 -12.86 6.69
C THR A 89 -6.78 -11.76 6.01
N GLU A 90 -5.57 -12.07 5.55
CA GLU A 90 -4.68 -11.11 4.84
C GLU A 90 -5.35 -10.57 3.58
N ARG A 91 -6.09 -11.42 2.86
CA ARG A 91 -6.82 -10.99 1.66
C ARG A 91 -7.93 -10.01 2.01
N GLN A 92 -8.64 -10.23 3.11
CA GLN A 92 -9.66 -9.30 3.57
C GLN A 92 -9.03 -7.96 4.02
N GLY A 93 -7.89 -8.01 4.71
CA GLY A 93 -7.08 -6.83 5.05
C GLY A 93 -6.67 -6.03 3.81
N LEU A 94 -6.11 -6.71 2.80
CA LEU A 94 -5.72 -6.11 1.53
C LEU A 94 -6.89 -5.47 0.77
N LEU A 95 -8.09 -6.05 0.83
CA LEU A 95 -9.29 -5.44 0.24
C LEU A 95 -9.66 -4.14 0.94
N VAL A 96 -9.60 -4.10 2.27
CA VAL A 96 -9.86 -2.89 3.06
C VAL A 96 -8.84 -1.80 2.76
N ILE A 97 -7.56 -2.18 2.66
CA ILE A 97 -6.47 -1.27 2.25
C ILE A 97 -6.73 -0.70 0.86
N ALA A 98 -7.07 -1.55 -0.12
CA ALA A 98 -7.32 -1.11 -1.49
C ALA A 98 -8.53 -0.16 -1.60
N ASP A 99 -9.60 -0.43 -0.87
CA ASP A 99 -10.78 0.44 -0.86
C ASP A 99 -10.51 1.76 -0.11
N SER A 100 -9.74 1.72 0.97
CA SER A 100 -9.30 2.92 1.70
C SER A 100 -8.40 3.80 0.84
N PHE A 101 -7.49 3.20 0.08
CA PHE A 101 -6.64 3.90 -0.88
C PHE A 101 -7.46 4.57 -1.99
N ARG A 102 -8.46 3.89 -2.56
CA ARG A 102 -9.37 4.51 -3.55
C ARG A 102 -10.09 5.74 -2.98
N ASN A 103 -10.50 5.70 -1.72
CA ASN A 103 -11.11 6.84 -1.07
C ASN A 103 -10.11 8.01 -0.91
N ILE A 104 -8.87 7.71 -0.53
CA ILE A 104 -7.78 8.70 -0.46
C ILE A 104 -7.53 9.33 -1.84
N GLN A 105 -7.51 8.54 -2.90
CA GLN A 105 -7.35 9.06 -4.27
C GLN A 105 -8.46 10.06 -4.62
N ILE A 106 -9.72 9.72 -4.34
CA ILE A 106 -10.85 10.62 -4.57
C ILE A 106 -10.66 11.94 -3.80
N LEU A 107 -10.28 11.88 -2.53
CA LEU A 107 -10.04 13.06 -1.70
C LEU A 107 -8.85 13.91 -2.22
N GLY A 108 -7.78 13.28 -2.67
CA GLY A 108 -6.62 13.94 -3.27
C GLY A 108 -6.96 14.65 -4.58
N ASP A 109 -7.70 13.97 -5.47
CA ASP A 109 -8.20 14.53 -6.72
C ASP A 109 -9.14 15.72 -6.47
N GLU A 110 -10.00 15.64 -5.46
CA GLU A 110 -10.88 16.76 -5.07
C GLU A 110 -10.10 17.99 -4.62
N LEU A 111 -8.99 17.81 -3.89
CA LEU A 111 -8.12 18.89 -3.44
C LEU A 111 -7.37 19.54 -4.60
N ILE A 112 -6.76 18.73 -5.47
CA ILE A 112 -6.06 19.20 -6.68
C ILE A 112 -7.02 20.01 -7.56
N ASN A 113 -8.23 19.49 -7.80
CA ASN A 113 -9.21 20.18 -8.65
C ASN A 113 -9.71 21.50 -8.03
N ALA A 114 -9.82 21.57 -6.69
CA ALA A 114 -10.17 22.80 -5.98
C ALA A 114 -9.06 23.85 -6.01
N ASP A 115 -7.79 23.45 -6.17
CA ASP A 115 -6.68 24.39 -6.40
C ASP A 115 -6.77 25.01 -7.79
N ILE A 116 -6.97 24.16 -8.80
CA ILE A 116 -7.04 24.57 -10.19
C ILE A 116 -8.18 25.59 -10.40
N SER A 117 -9.29 25.48 -9.66
CA SER A 117 -10.39 26.45 -9.69
C SER A 117 -10.10 27.76 -8.93
N ALA A 118 -8.92 27.90 -8.30
CA ALA A 118 -8.50 29.00 -7.43
C ALA A 118 -9.38 29.19 -6.18
N GLU A 119 -10.08 28.15 -5.75
CA GLU A 119 -10.98 28.20 -4.59
C GLU A 119 -10.25 27.85 -3.28
N LEU A 120 -8.96 27.45 -3.33
CA LEU A 120 -8.22 26.89 -2.19
C LEU A 120 -8.02 27.82 -0.99
N SER A 121 -8.09 29.13 -1.17
CA SER A 121 -8.07 30.10 -0.06
C SER A 121 -9.38 30.18 0.75
N ALA A 122 -10.43 29.46 0.35
CA ALA A 122 -11.70 29.41 1.08
C ALA A 122 -11.62 28.48 2.32
N PRO A 123 -12.24 28.84 3.46
CA PRO A 123 -12.27 28.03 4.69
C PRO A 123 -12.76 26.58 4.50
N VAL A 124 -13.55 26.31 3.46
CA VAL A 124 -14.08 24.99 3.07
C VAL A 124 -12.95 24.02 2.69
N ASN A 125 -11.79 24.50 2.25
CA ASN A 125 -10.69 23.62 1.85
C ASN A 125 -9.81 23.18 3.02
N ASN A 126 -9.89 23.84 4.18
CA ASN A 126 -9.24 23.34 5.40
C ASN A 126 -9.87 22.03 5.88
N SER A 127 -11.20 21.89 5.80
CA SER A 127 -11.88 20.63 6.12
C SER A 127 -11.56 19.52 5.12
N LYS A 128 -11.41 19.84 3.83
CA LYS A 128 -11.02 18.84 2.82
C LYS A 128 -9.59 18.36 3.05
N MET A 129 -8.67 19.28 3.33
CA MET A 129 -7.28 18.95 3.64
C MET A 129 -7.19 18.08 4.90
N HIS A 130 -7.95 18.43 5.94
CA HIS A 130 -8.02 17.62 7.16
C HIS A 130 -8.57 16.22 6.88
N ASN A 131 -9.67 16.09 6.12
CA ASN A 131 -10.23 14.78 5.78
C ASN A 131 -9.26 13.93 4.97
N TYR A 132 -8.53 14.53 4.02
CA TYR A 132 -7.50 13.86 3.25
C TYR A 132 -6.36 13.37 4.16
N TRP A 133 -5.83 14.23 5.03
CA TRP A 133 -4.78 13.88 6.00
C TRP A 133 -5.20 12.72 6.91
N MET A 134 -6.40 12.80 7.49
CA MET A 134 -6.90 11.74 8.37
C MET A 134 -7.09 10.41 7.64
N ALA A 135 -7.46 10.45 6.36
CA ALA A 135 -7.57 9.25 5.54
C ALA A 135 -6.19 8.61 5.29
N ILE A 136 -5.17 9.41 4.98
CA ILE A 136 -3.78 8.95 4.85
C ILE A 136 -3.32 8.27 6.14
N GLU A 137 -3.43 8.94 7.29
CA GLU A 137 -3.03 8.38 8.59
C GLU A 137 -3.79 7.09 8.90
N SER A 138 -5.08 7.03 8.59
CA SER A 138 -5.87 5.83 8.81
C SER A 138 -5.41 4.65 7.95
N LEU A 139 -5.02 4.89 6.69
CA LEU A 139 -4.51 3.84 5.82
C LEU A 139 -3.10 3.39 6.23
N ASP A 140 -2.25 4.34 6.60
CA ASP A 140 -0.90 4.07 7.12
C ASP A 140 -0.94 3.08 8.30
N ASN A 141 -1.79 3.37 9.30
CA ASN A 141 -1.99 2.48 10.43
C ASN A 141 -2.51 1.08 10.02
N LEU A 142 -3.38 0.99 9.00
CA LEU A 142 -3.85 -0.30 8.51
C LEU A 142 -2.72 -1.10 7.82
N ILE A 143 -1.83 -0.41 7.10
CA ILE A 143 -0.67 -1.04 6.47
C ILE A 143 0.30 -1.56 7.54
N ASP A 144 0.57 -0.76 8.57
CA ASP A 144 1.38 -1.17 9.73
C ASP A 144 0.80 -2.41 10.43
N GLU A 145 -0.52 -2.44 10.65
CA GLU A 145 -1.20 -3.60 11.24
C GLU A 145 -1.01 -4.87 10.38
N GLU A 146 -1.14 -4.77 9.06
CA GLU A 146 -0.89 -5.92 8.15
C GLU A 146 0.58 -6.34 8.14
N ILE A 147 1.54 -5.40 8.17
CA ILE A 147 2.97 -5.71 8.29
C ILE A 147 3.24 -6.46 9.60
N LEU A 148 2.66 -6.00 10.73
CA LEU A 148 2.82 -6.63 12.02
C LEU A 148 2.18 -8.03 12.07
N LEU A 149 1.05 -8.23 11.41
CA LEU A 149 0.42 -9.55 11.28
C LEU A 149 1.31 -10.51 10.48
N LEU A 150 1.87 -10.06 9.37
CA LEU A 150 2.76 -10.87 8.52
C LEU A 150 4.13 -11.14 9.17
N ALA A 151 4.69 -10.17 9.88
CA ALA A 151 5.93 -10.32 10.63
C ALA A 151 5.74 -11.11 11.95
N GLY A 152 4.49 -11.25 12.40
CA GLY A 152 4.09 -11.71 13.74
C GLY A 152 4.05 -13.22 13.99
N ASP A 153 4.56 -14.06 13.08
CA ASP A 153 4.82 -15.50 13.32
C ASP A 153 6.35 -15.81 13.45
N HIS A 154 7.20 -14.79 13.63
CA HIS A 154 8.66 -14.90 13.87
C HIS A 154 9.09 -14.63 15.33
#